data_AF-A0AAP2UD42-F1
#
_entry.id   AF-A0AAP2UD42-F1
#
_cell.length_a   1.000
_cell.length_b   1.000
_cell.length_c   1.000
_cell.angle_alpha   90.00
_cell.angle_beta   90.00
_cell.angle_gamma   90.00
#
_symmetry.space_group_name_H-M   'P 1'
#
loop_
_entity.id
_entity.type
_entity.pdbx_description
1 polymer ?
#
loop_
_entity_poly.entity_id
_entity_poly.type
_entity_poly.pdbx_seq_one_letter_code
_entity_poly.pdbx_strand_id
1 'polypeptide(L)'
;MKLIPTGIENFKEMIDKNAYYVDKTNLIIDVLNEQVVFCTRPRIFSKTLNMSMLYYFFSIKEKENAYLFDYLNISKNKNALKDQNKYPTIFISLKDMTKSSYEKQMNRFKEVICLCAKKFLELLNSDILLDSEKKLFQKYVDNEIQDNELESALFNISYFLYK
;
A
#
# COMPACT_ATOMS: atom_id res chain seq x y z
N MET A 1 25.50 0.03 -19.67
CA MET A 1 24.39 -0.85 -20.05
C MET A 1 23.48 -0.98 -18.84
N LYS A 2 22.17 -0.72 -18.95
CA LYS A 2 21.25 -0.86 -17.81
C LYS A 2 20.94 -2.33 -17.54
N LEU A 3 20.75 -2.71 -16.28
CA LEU A 3 20.33 -4.06 -15.89
C LEU A 3 18.97 -4.37 -16.53
N ILE A 4 18.82 -5.47 -17.26
CA ILE A 4 17.50 -5.94 -17.69
C ILE A 4 16.91 -6.72 -16.51
N PRO A 5 15.87 -6.20 -15.83
CA PRO A 5 15.40 -6.78 -14.59
C PRO A 5 14.55 -8.02 -14.88
N THR A 6 14.84 -9.12 -14.18
CA THR A 6 14.01 -10.31 -14.13
C THR A 6 13.45 -10.48 -12.72
N GLY A 7 12.12 -10.42 -12.59
CA GLY A 7 11.44 -10.66 -11.31
C GLY A 7 11.46 -9.51 -10.29
N ILE A 8 11.96 -8.33 -10.64
CA ILE A 8 11.88 -7.15 -9.75
C ILE A 8 10.42 -6.65 -9.71
N GLU A 9 9.78 -6.79 -8.56
CA GLU A 9 8.39 -6.37 -8.32
C GLU A 9 8.29 -5.10 -7.43
N ASN A 10 9.41 -4.64 -6.85
CA ASN A 10 9.45 -3.44 -6.01
C ASN A 10 9.95 -2.23 -6.82
N PHE A 11 9.22 -1.12 -6.78
CA PHE A 11 9.52 0.07 -7.59
C PHE A 11 10.81 0.77 -7.15
N LYS A 12 11.04 0.93 -5.85
CA LYS A 12 12.29 1.48 -5.32
C LYS A 12 13.50 0.67 -5.76
N GLU A 13 13.42 -0.65 -5.62
CA GLU A 13 14.50 -1.54 -6.07
C GLU A 13 14.79 -1.40 -7.57
N MET A 14 13.75 -1.25 -8.39
CA MET A 14 13.88 -1.04 -9.84
C MET A 14 14.67 0.23 -10.18
N ILE A 15 14.37 1.34 -9.49
CA ILE A 15 15.02 2.64 -9.71
C ILE A 15 16.43 2.66 -9.12
N ASP A 16 16.60 2.22 -7.87
CA ASP A 16 17.88 2.22 -7.16
C ASP A 16 18.93 1.36 -7.87
N LYS A 17 18.52 0.22 -8.45
CA LYS A 17 19.42 -0.64 -9.24
C LYS A 17 19.74 -0.09 -10.63
N ASN A 18 19.21 1.09 -10.99
CA ASN A 18 19.29 1.67 -12.33
C ASN A 18 18.92 0.63 -13.42
N ALA A 19 17.89 -0.17 -13.14
CA ALA A 19 17.41 -1.18 -14.06
C ALA A 19 16.68 -0.55 -15.25
N TYR A 20 16.51 -1.33 -16.32
CA TYR A 20 15.69 -0.93 -17.45
C TYR A 20 14.21 -0.89 -17.01
N TYR A 21 13.73 0.33 -16.73
CA TYR A 21 12.36 0.61 -16.35
C TYR A 21 11.65 1.37 -17.48
N VAL A 22 10.48 0.85 -17.89
CA VAL A 22 9.57 1.58 -18.77
C VAL A 22 8.71 2.47 -17.89
N ASP A 23 8.86 3.78 -18.08
CA ASP A 23 8.16 4.78 -17.28
C ASP A 23 6.64 4.72 -17.48
N LYS A 24 5.94 4.30 -16.43
CA LYS A 24 4.47 4.22 -16.35
C LYS A 24 3.91 5.18 -15.30
N THR A 25 4.67 6.20 -14.89
CA THR A 25 4.26 7.10 -13.81
C THR A 25 3.04 7.96 -14.15
N ASN A 26 2.67 8.08 -15.43
CA ASN A 26 1.39 8.70 -15.82
C ASN A 26 0.16 7.98 -15.24
N LEU A 27 0.27 6.70 -14.86
CA LEU A 27 -0.79 5.98 -14.13
C LEU A 27 -1.19 6.71 -12.83
N ILE A 28 -0.28 7.44 -12.20
CA ILE A 28 -0.58 8.25 -11.00
C ILE A 28 -1.62 9.32 -11.34
N ILE A 29 -1.52 9.94 -12.52
CA ILE A 29 -2.47 10.96 -12.99
C ILE A 29 -3.84 10.31 -13.24
N ASP A 30 -3.85 9.14 -13.88
CA ASP A 30 -5.09 8.39 -14.13
C ASP A 30 -5.78 8.04 -12.80
N VAL A 31 -5.01 7.62 -11.79
CA VAL A 31 -5.54 7.33 -10.45
C VAL A 31 -6.06 8.57 -9.75
N LEU A 32 -5.39 9.72 -9.86
CA LEU A 32 -5.84 10.97 -9.23
C LEU A 32 -7.13 11.53 -9.83
N ASN A 33 -7.43 11.22 -11.10
CA ASN A 33 -8.63 11.68 -11.78
C ASN A 33 -9.86 10.79 -11.55
N GLU A 34 -9.69 9.65 -10.88
CA GLU A 34 -10.73 8.65 -10.69
C GLU A 34 -10.96 8.36 -9.21
N GLN A 35 -12.19 8.02 -8.84
CA GLN A 35 -12.49 7.61 -7.45
C GLN A 35 -12.06 6.17 -7.18
N VAL A 36 -12.18 5.30 -8.18
CA VAL A 36 -11.88 3.87 -8.10
C VAL A 36 -11.23 3.44 -9.39
N VAL A 37 -10.02 2.88 -9.30
CA VAL A 37 -9.32 2.32 -10.46
C VAL A 37 -9.30 0.79 -10.37
N PHE A 38 -9.87 0.15 -11.39
CA PHE A 38 -9.86 -1.31 -11.50
C PHE A 38 -8.90 -1.78 -12.60
N CYS A 39 -7.78 -2.39 -12.19
CA CYS A 39 -6.80 -2.94 -13.12
C CYS A 39 -7.13 -4.40 -13.51
N THR A 40 -7.88 -4.58 -14.60
CA THR A 40 -8.20 -5.91 -15.18
C THR A 40 -6.95 -6.68 -15.62
N ARG A 41 -7.07 -7.95 -15.99
CA ARG A 41 -5.98 -8.97 -16.07
C ARG A 41 -5.34 -9.16 -17.46
N PRO A 42 -4.61 -8.20 -18.05
CA PRO A 42 -3.54 -8.58 -18.95
C PRO A 42 -2.41 -9.24 -18.13
N ARG A 43 -1.99 -10.44 -18.53
CA ARG A 43 -0.81 -11.13 -17.99
C ARG A 43 0.44 -10.26 -18.27
N ILE A 44 1.37 -10.18 -17.32
CA ILE A 44 2.67 -9.47 -17.46
C ILE A 44 2.55 -7.92 -17.51
N PHE A 45 1.44 -7.33 -17.06
CA PHE A 45 1.30 -5.86 -17.07
C PHE A 45 2.06 -5.11 -15.94
N SER A 46 3.06 -5.71 -15.31
CA SER A 46 3.83 -5.11 -14.19
C SER A 46 2.94 -4.63 -13.03
N LYS A 47 1.80 -5.28 -12.78
CA LYS A 47 0.81 -4.83 -11.79
C LYS A 47 1.40 -4.63 -10.40
N THR A 48 2.17 -5.59 -9.91
CA THR A 48 2.81 -5.50 -8.58
C THR A 48 3.77 -4.32 -8.51
N LEU A 49 4.59 -4.12 -9.55
CA LEU A 49 5.52 -2.99 -9.66
C LEU A 49 4.78 -1.66 -9.65
N ASN A 50 3.68 -1.55 -10.41
CA ASN A 50 2.85 -0.35 -10.46
C ASN A 50 2.16 -0.08 -9.12
N MET A 51 1.66 -1.13 -8.44
CA MET A 51 1.07 -0.98 -7.10
C MET A 51 2.12 -0.51 -6.08
N SER A 52 3.36 -1.02 -6.17
CA SER A 52 4.48 -0.53 -5.37
C SER A 52 4.83 0.93 -5.70
N MET A 53 4.81 1.32 -6.98
CA MET A 53 5.03 2.70 -7.41
C MET A 53 3.97 3.65 -6.83
N LEU A 54 2.68 3.28 -6.89
CA LEU A 54 1.60 4.09 -6.30
C LEU A 54 1.77 4.23 -4.78
N TYR A 55 2.18 3.15 -4.09
CA TYR A 55 2.46 3.21 -2.67
C TYR A 55 3.60 4.20 -2.34
N TYR A 56 4.73 4.14 -3.05
CA TYR A 56 5.82 5.10 -2.86
C TYR A 56 5.44 6.53 -3.21
N PHE A 57 4.52 6.72 -4.17
CA PHE A 57 4.06 8.05 -4.55
C PHE A 57 3.14 8.67 -3.50
N PHE A 58 2.13 7.94 -3.01
CA PHE A 58 1.10 8.53 -2.14
C PHE A 58 1.43 8.49 -0.64
N SER A 59 2.18 7.48 -0.18
CA SER A 59 2.35 7.21 1.24
C SER A 59 3.17 8.29 1.96
N ILE A 60 2.63 8.84 3.05
CA ILE A 60 3.35 9.74 3.96
C ILE A 60 4.57 9.11 4.62
N LYS A 61 4.63 7.79 4.68
CA LYS A 61 5.75 7.04 5.27
C LYS A 61 6.94 6.96 4.33
N GLU A 62 6.75 7.34 3.07
CA GLU A 62 7.75 7.21 2.01
C GLU A 62 8.32 8.58 1.58
N LYS A 63 8.21 9.61 2.44
CA LYS A 63 8.74 10.96 2.16
C LYS A 63 10.24 10.97 1.82
N GLU A 64 11.03 10.13 2.48
CA GLU A 64 12.46 9.98 2.21
C GLU A 64 12.74 9.37 0.83
N ASN A 65 11.74 8.70 0.23
CA ASN A 65 11.81 8.07 -1.08
C ASN A 65 11.21 8.94 -2.20
N ALA A 66 10.98 10.23 -1.96
CA ALA A 66 10.45 11.16 -2.96
C ALA A 66 11.33 11.25 -4.22
N TYR A 67 12.65 11.05 -4.07
CA TYR A 67 13.64 11.06 -5.15
C TYR A 67 13.37 10.03 -6.26
N LEU A 68 12.58 8.98 -5.97
CA LEU A 68 12.24 7.94 -6.93
C LEU A 68 11.52 8.47 -8.18
N PHE A 69 10.95 9.68 -8.11
CA PHE A 69 10.15 10.28 -9.17
C PHE A 69 10.84 11.41 -9.93
N ASP A 70 12.00 11.92 -9.48
CA ASP A 70 12.63 13.14 -9.99
C ASP A 70 12.85 13.15 -11.51
N TYR A 71 13.25 12.00 -12.07
CA TYR A 71 13.61 11.86 -13.49
C TYR A 71 12.55 11.12 -14.32
N LEU A 72 11.34 10.95 -13.79
CA LEU A 72 10.23 10.27 -14.45
C LEU A 72 9.21 11.29 -14.98
N ASN A 73 8.33 10.87 -15.89
CA ASN A 73 7.37 11.74 -16.55
C ASN A 73 6.44 12.48 -15.58
N ILE A 74 6.09 11.85 -14.45
CA ILE A 74 5.28 12.49 -13.41
C ILE A 74 5.92 13.74 -12.80
N SER A 75 7.26 13.87 -12.78
CA SER A 75 7.92 15.07 -12.23
C SER A 75 7.62 16.34 -13.02
N LYS A 76 7.13 16.20 -14.26
CA LYS A 76 6.69 17.31 -15.10
C LYS A 76 5.28 17.79 -14.75
N ASN A 77 4.48 16.98 -14.04
CA ASN A 77 3.11 17.32 -13.68
C ASN A 77 3.04 17.93 -12.27
N LYS A 78 3.18 19.26 -12.20
CA LYS A 78 3.12 20.01 -10.93
C LYS A 78 1.84 19.83 -10.13
N ASN A 79 0.72 19.52 -10.78
CA ASN A 79 -0.54 19.30 -10.06
C ASN A 79 -0.53 17.95 -9.34
N ALA A 80 -0.13 16.87 -10.03
CA ALA A 80 -0.02 15.55 -9.42
C ALA A 80 1.01 15.51 -8.28
N LEU A 81 2.12 16.25 -8.40
CA LEU A 81 3.13 16.33 -7.33
C LEU A 81 2.60 16.92 -6.01
N LYS A 82 1.46 17.64 -6.02
CA LYS A 82 0.84 18.14 -4.78
C LYS A 82 0.31 17.02 -3.88
N ASP A 83 0.10 15.84 -4.46
CA ASP A 83 -0.42 14.62 -3.82
C ASP A 83 0.70 13.66 -3.39
N GLN A 84 1.95 13.97 -3.74
CA GLN A 84 3.10 13.14 -3.42
C GLN A 84 3.33 13.09 -1.89
N ASN A 85 3.47 11.88 -1.37
CA ASN A 85 3.77 11.52 0.02
C ASN A 85 2.88 12.25 1.04
N LYS A 86 1.59 12.36 0.74
CA LYS A 86 0.63 13.16 1.51
C LYS A 86 -0.46 12.37 2.23
N TYR A 87 -0.63 11.09 1.90
CA TYR A 87 -1.73 10.28 2.41
C TYR A 87 -1.25 9.13 3.31
N PRO A 88 -1.99 8.80 4.38
CA PRO A 88 -1.83 7.53 5.06
C PRO A 88 -2.31 6.40 4.15
N THR A 89 -1.37 5.71 3.49
CA THR A 89 -1.70 4.72 2.46
C THR A 89 -1.71 3.29 3.00
N ILE A 90 -2.86 2.64 2.95
CA ILE A 90 -2.98 1.19 3.21
C ILE A 90 -2.51 0.42 1.97
N PHE A 91 -1.51 -0.44 2.16
CA PHE A 91 -1.02 -1.35 1.13
C PHE A 91 -1.01 -2.79 1.65
N ILE A 92 -1.86 -3.62 1.05
CA ILE A 92 -1.99 -5.05 1.35
C ILE A 92 -1.69 -5.89 0.10
N SER A 93 -1.06 -7.04 0.32
CA SER A 93 -0.85 -8.05 -0.72
C SER A 93 -1.57 -9.33 -0.32
N LEU A 94 -2.38 -9.85 -1.23
CA LEU A 94 -3.09 -11.12 -1.06
C LEU A 94 -2.42 -12.26 -1.86
N LYS A 95 -1.20 -12.04 -2.39
CA LYS A 95 -0.47 -13.02 -3.24
C LYS A 95 -0.27 -14.38 -2.54
N ASP A 96 -0.05 -14.35 -1.22
CA ASP A 96 0.23 -15.55 -0.42
C ASP A 96 -1.02 -16.15 0.24
N MET A 97 -2.22 -15.78 -0.23
CA MET A 97 -3.48 -16.38 0.19
C MET A 97 -3.77 -17.67 -0.59
N THR A 98 -2.94 -18.68 -0.37
CA THR A 98 -2.97 -19.97 -1.09
C THR A 98 -3.11 -21.18 -0.16
N LYS A 99 -3.71 -20.99 1.02
CA LYS A 99 -3.82 -22.05 2.03
C LYS A 99 -4.86 -23.10 1.62
N SER A 100 -4.61 -24.34 2.02
CA SER A 100 -5.37 -25.52 1.56
C SER A 100 -6.75 -25.69 2.22
N SER A 101 -7.05 -24.97 3.30
CA SER A 101 -8.35 -25.01 3.97
C SER A 101 -8.84 -23.61 4.28
N TYR A 102 -10.17 -23.45 4.38
CA TYR A 102 -10.82 -22.19 4.73
C TYR A 102 -10.27 -21.62 6.05
N GLU A 103 -10.20 -22.42 7.10
CA GLU A 103 -9.69 -22.00 8.41
C GLU A 103 -8.24 -21.48 8.33
N LYS A 104 -7.35 -22.22 7.64
CA LYS A 104 -5.96 -21.76 7.43
C LYS A 104 -5.92 -20.47 6.61
N GLN A 105 -6.84 -20.32 5.65
CA GLN A 105 -6.93 -19.14 4.81
C GLN A 105 -7.42 -17.91 5.57
N MET A 106 -8.38 -18.10 6.48
CA MET A 106 -8.87 -17.07 7.40
C MET A 106 -7.78 -16.65 8.37
N ASN A 107 -7.06 -17.59 8.98
CA ASN A 107 -5.91 -17.28 9.83
C ASN A 107 -4.84 -16.50 9.07
N ARG A 108 -4.55 -16.87 7.82
CA ARG A 108 -3.64 -16.09 6.96
C ARG A 108 -4.16 -14.68 6.66
N PHE A 109 -5.46 -14.50 6.50
CA PHE A 109 -6.02 -13.17 6.28
C PHE A 109 -5.94 -12.30 7.56
N LYS A 110 -6.16 -12.87 8.74
CA LYS A 110 -5.92 -12.19 10.02
C LYS A 110 -4.47 -11.72 10.15
N GLU A 111 -3.50 -12.55 9.78
CA GLU A 111 -2.09 -12.16 9.73
C GLU A 111 -1.85 -10.97 8.78
N VAL A 112 -2.50 -10.94 7.61
CA VAL A 112 -2.39 -9.81 6.65
C VAL A 112 -2.93 -8.52 7.29
N ILE A 113 -4.06 -8.58 7.98
CA ILE A 113 -4.62 -7.43 8.71
C ILE A 113 -3.70 -6.99 9.85
N CYS A 114 -3.17 -7.93 10.63
CA CYS A 114 -2.21 -7.64 11.70
C CYS A 114 -0.96 -6.94 11.16
N LEU A 115 -0.36 -7.44 10.08
CA LEU A 115 0.78 -6.80 9.42
C LEU A 115 0.43 -5.42 8.85
N CYS A 116 -0.80 -5.24 8.36
CA CYS A 116 -1.29 -3.94 7.93
C CYS A 116 -1.41 -2.96 9.11
N ALA A 117 -2.04 -3.37 10.21
CA ALA A 117 -2.20 -2.55 11.41
C ALA A 117 -0.86 -2.19 12.05
N LYS A 118 0.08 -3.14 12.12
CA LYS A 118 1.45 -2.91 12.60
C LYS A 118 2.23 -1.87 11.80
N LYS A 119 1.83 -1.55 10.56
CA LYS A 119 2.45 -0.43 9.86
C LYS A 119 2.12 0.89 10.54
N PHE A 120 0.99 1.02 11.24
CA PHE A 120 0.44 2.26 11.81
C PHE A 120 0.38 2.26 13.34
N LEU A 121 1.42 1.78 14.02
CA LEU A 121 1.48 1.71 15.49
C LEU A 121 1.33 3.07 16.18
N GLU A 122 1.63 4.17 15.48
CA GLU A 122 1.43 5.53 15.98
C GLU A 122 -0.03 5.80 16.40
N LEU A 123 -1.00 5.09 15.81
CA LEU A 123 -2.43 5.23 16.16
C LEU A 123 -2.73 4.82 17.61
N LEU A 124 -1.96 3.90 18.21
CA LEU A 124 -2.14 3.50 19.60
C LEU A 124 -1.89 4.66 20.58
N ASN A 125 -1.05 5.61 20.19
CA ASN A 125 -0.69 6.79 20.99
C ASN A 125 -1.41 8.06 20.53
N SER A 126 -2.36 7.97 19.59
CA SER A 126 -3.06 9.14 19.06
C SER A 126 -3.99 9.78 20.08
N ASP A 127 -3.88 11.08 20.32
CA ASP A 127 -4.82 11.80 21.21
C ASP A 127 -6.22 12.00 20.57
N ILE A 128 -6.37 11.69 19.28
CA ILE A 128 -7.62 11.87 18.52
C ILE A 128 -8.52 10.64 18.66
N LEU A 129 -7.94 9.44 18.76
CA LEU A 129 -8.70 8.20 18.87
C LEU A 129 -9.26 8.01 20.28
N LEU A 130 -10.51 7.53 20.35
CA LEU A 130 -11.13 7.13 21.61
C LEU A 130 -10.42 5.90 22.19
N ASP A 131 -10.48 5.71 23.51
CA ASP A 131 -9.91 4.54 24.18
C ASP A 131 -10.48 3.21 23.65
N SER A 132 -11.77 3.20 23.26
CA SER A 132 -12.40 2.03 22.63
C SER A 132 -11.83 1.72 21.25
N GLU A 133 -11.51 2.76 20.46
CA GLU A 133 -10.92 2.63 19.13
C GLU A 133 -9.47 2.16 19.23
N LYS A 134 -8.70 2.70 20.18
CA LYS A 134 -7.35 2.22 20.49
C LYS A 134 -7.35 0.77 20.92
N LYS A 135 -8.29 0.36 21.79
CA LYS A 135 -8.45 -1.05 22.19
C LYS A 135 -8.76 -1.95 21.00
N LEU A 136 -9.65 -1.53 20.10
CA LEU A 136 -9.94 -2.29 18.89
C LEU A 136 -8.73 -2.37 17.95
N PHE A 137 -8.01 -1.26 17.79
CA PHE A 137 -6.79 -1.23 16.98
C PHE A 137 -5.69 -2.11 17.57
N GLN A 138 -5.54 -2.14 18.90
CA GLN A 138 -4.63 -3.03 19.61
C GLN A 138 -4.95 -4.50 19.32
N LYS A 139 -6.23 -4.90 19.27
CA LYS A 139 -6.60 -6.26 18.85
C LYS A 139 -6.14 -6.60 17.43
N TYR A 140 -6.21 -5.64 16.49
CA TYR A 140 -5.66 -5.86 15.14
C TYR A 140 -4.14 -6.06 15.19
N VAL A 141 -3.44 -5.25 15.96
CA VAL A 141 -1.98 -5.34 16.14
C VAL A 141 -1.57 -6.68 16.77
N ASP A 142 -2.31 -7.16 17.77
CA ASP A 142 -1.98 -8.38 18.51
C ASP A 142 -2.51 -9.65 17.84
N ASN A 143 -3.25 -9.53 16.72
CA ASN A 143 -3.87 -10.63 15.99
C ASN A 143 -4.91 -11.40 16.82
N GLU A 144 -5.64 -10.71 17.70
CA GLU A 144 -6.62 -11.28 18.63
C GLU A 144 -8.07 -11.19 18.12
N ILE A 145 -8.24 -10.89 16.84
CA ILE A 145 -9.55 -10.69 16.22
C ILE A 145 -10.32 -11.99 15.96
N GLN A 146 -11.61 -11.94 16.21
CA GLN A 146 -12.54 -13.00 15.83
C GLN A 146 -12.93 -12.90 14.35
N ASP A 147 -13.40 -14.00 13.76
CA ASP A 147 -13.71 -14.06 12.32
C ASP A 147 -14.80 -13.06 11.91
N ASN A 148 -15.80 -12.83 12.76
CA ASN A 148 -16.87 -11.86 12.54
C ASN A 148 -16.41 -10.40 12.64
N GLU A 149 -15.32 -10.11 13.37
CA GLU A 149 -14.76 -8.75 13.49
C GLU A 149 -13.86 -8.39 12.28
N LEU A 150 -13.48 -9.39 11.47
CA LEU A 150 -12.56 -9.23 10.34
C LEU A 150 -13.18 -8.48 9.16
N GLU A 151 -14.50 -8.59 8.97
CA GLU A 151 -15.25 -7.94 7.89
C GLU A 151 -15.05 -6.42 7.89
N SER A 152 -15.05 -5.81 9.08
CA SER A 152 -14.91 -4.36 9.24
C SER A 152 -13.46 -3.90 9.41
N ALA A 153 -12.47 -4.81 9.40
CA ALA A 153 -11.11 -4.48 9.81
C ALA A 153 -10.46 -3.39 8.95
N LEU A 154 -10.53 -3.51 7.62
CA LEU A 154 -9.96 -2.50 6.72
C LEU A 154 -10.71 -1.16 6.80
N PHE A 155 -12.03 -1.21 6.96
CA PHE A 155 -12.84 -0.01 7.18
C PHE A 155 -12.40 0.72 8.46
N ASN A 156 -12.28 -0.01 9.57
CA ASN A 156 -11.88 0.55 10.85
C ASN A 156 -10.47 1.15 10.80
N ILE A 157 -9.50 0.43 10.22
CA ILE A 157 -8.13 0.95 10.06
C ILE A 157 -8.13 2.22 9.19
N SER A 158 -8.87 2.23 8.08
CA SER A 158 -9.00 3.41 7.22
C SER A 158 -9.63 4.59 7.95
N TYR A 159 -10.70 4.33 8.73
CA TYR A 159 -11.40 5.34 9.52
C TYR A 159 -10.49 5.94 10.60
N PHE A 160 -9.69 5.13 11.28
CA PHE A 160 -8.74 5.60 12.28
C PHE A 160 -7.62 6.46 11.68
N LEU A 161 -7.19 6.16 10.45
CA LEU A 161 -6.20 6.96 9.72
C LEU A 161 -6.76 8.27 9.17
N TYR A 162 -8.09 8.35 9.00
CA TYR A 162 -8.76 9.54 8.50
C TYR A 162 -8.97 10.60 9.58
N LYS A 163 -9.16 10.17 10.84
CA LYS A 163 -9.31 11.07 11.99
C LYS A 163 -8.02 11.85 12.29
#